data_AF-A0AAD5PCZ6-F1
#
_entry.id   AF-A0AAD5PCZ6-F1
#
_cell.length_a   1.000
_cell.length_b   1.000
_cell.length_c   1.000
_cell.angle_alpha   90.00
_cell.angle_beta   90.00
_cell.angle_gamma   90.00
#
_symmetry.space_group_name_H-M   'P 1'
#
loop_
_entity.id
_entity.type
_entity.pdbx_description
1 polymer ?
#
loop_
_entity_poly.entity_id
_entity_poly.type
_entity_poly.pdbx_seq_one_letter_code
_entity_poly.pdbx_strand_id
1 'polypeptide(L)'
;VVPLRTFIQEVLKRSRTTYSTLQTALFYLFRARPAILTQLYEHAYISCGRRMFLASLVIASKFVQDKTYRNSAWAKIAGLPVSEINAAERIFLELIDYRLYIAQPTFEQWHHLLHLHVE
;
A
#
# COMPACT_ATOMS: atom_id res chain seq x y z
N VAL A 1 -20.01 -5.57 -7.33
CA VAL A 1 -18.55 -5.39 -7.07
C VAL A 1 -18.18 -3.97 -7.43
N VAL A 2 -17.58 -3.20 -6.52
CA VAL A 2 -17.20 -1.80 -6.78
C VAL A 2 -16.10 -1.74 -7.87
N PRO A 3 -16.19 -0.85 -8.88
CA PRO A 3 -15.15 -0.66 -9.88
C PRO A 3 -13.81 -0.25 -9.24
N LEU A 4 -12.69 -0.68 -9.84
CA LEU A 4 -11.35 -0.45 -9.29
C LEU A 4 -11.05 1.05 -9.10
N ARG A 5 -11.41 1.88 -10.07
CA ARG A 5 -11.20 3.34 -9.99
C ARG A 5 -11.96 3.95 -8.82
N THR A 6 -13.23 3.59 -8.65
CA THR A 6 -14.06 4.04 -7.53
C THR A 6 -13.52 3.57 -6.19
N PHE A 7 -13.04 2.32 -6.11
CA PHE A 7 -12.39 1.80 -4.91
C PHE A 7 -11.14 2.62 -4.54
N ILE A 8 -10.24 2.85 -5.50
CA ILE A 8 -9.02 3.63 -5.25
C ILE A 8 -9.37 5.06 -4.84
N GLN A 9 -10.29 5.72 -5.55
CA GLN A 9 -10.71 7.08 -5.23
C GLN A 9 -11.32 7.20 -3.83
N GLU A 10 -12.23 6.28 -3.46
CA GLU A 10 -12.85 6.28 -2.13
C GLU A 10 -11.82 6.02 -1.02
N VAL A 11 -10.91 5.06 -1.22
CA VAL A 11 -9.87 4.75 -0.25
C VAL A 11 -8.94 5.95 -0.06
N LEU A 12 -8.46 6.58 -1.14
CA LEU A 12 -7.58 7.75 -1.08
C LEU A 12 -8.28 8.95 -0.42
N LYS A 13 -9.54 9.20 -0.79
CA LYS A 13 -10.33 10.32 -0.25
C LYS A 13 -10.59 10.15 1.25
N ARG A 14 -10.98 8.96 1.69
CA ARG A 14 -11.29 8.68 3.10
C ARG A 14 -10.05 8.59 4.00
N SER A 15 -8.93 8.14 3.45
CA SER A 15 -7.65 8.04 4.17
C SER A 15 -6.86 9.36 4.21
N ARG A 16 -7.35 10.42 3.54
CA ARG A 16 -6.62 11.70 3.40
C ARG A 16 -5.19 11.48 2.90
N THR A 17 -5.01 10.52 2.00
CA THR A 17 -3.68 10.15 1.48
C THR A 17 -3.09 11.31 0.69
N THR A 18 -1.89 11.74 1.06
CA THR A 18 -1.12 12.73 0.30
C THR A 18 -0.49 12.10 -0.93
N TYR A 19 -0.12 12.93 -1.91
CA TYR A 19 0.57 12.46 -3.13
C TYR A 19 1.84 11.68 -2.78
N SER A 20 2.68 12.19 -1.88
CA SER A 20 3.89 11.50 -1.42
C SER A 20 3.60 10.14 -0.77
N THR A 21 2.53 10.03 0.02
CA THR A 21 2.11 8.76 0.62
C THR A 21 1.72 7.74 -0.45
N LEU A 22 0.99 8.17 -1.48
CA LEU A 22 0.62 7.33 -2.60
C LEU A 22 1.85 6.90 -3.41
N GLN A 23 2.79 7.80 -3.68
CA GLN A 23 4.05 7.47 -4.35
C GLN A 23 4.85 6.42 -3.59
N THR A 24 4.94 6.55 -2.26
CA THR A 24 5.57 5.56 -1.38
C THR A 24 4.83 4.22 -1.41
N ALA A 25 3.50 4.22 -1.38
CA ALA A 25 2.70 2.99 -1.47
C ALA A 25 2.91 2.23 -2.79
N LEU A 26 3.03 2.97 -3.91
CA LEU A 26 3.34 2.41 -5.22
C LEU A 26 4.76 1.86 -5.28
N PHE A 27 5.72 2.59 -4.70
CA PHE A 27 7.10 2.12 -4.60
C PHE A 27 7.21 0.83 -3.79
N TYR A 28 6.49 0.71 -2.67
CA TYR A 28 6.43 -0.51 -1.89
C TYR A 28 5.81 -1.67 -2.67
N LEU A 29 4.78 -1.44 -3.49
CA LEU A 29 4.24 -2.47 -4.38
C LEU A 29 5.26 -2.94 -5.42
N PHE A 30 6.01 -2.01 -6.01
CA PHE A 30 7.06 -2.34 -6.95
C PHE A 30 8.16 -3.17 -6.29
N ARG A 31 8.56 -2.81 -5.07
CA ARG A 31 9.53 -3.56 -4.25
C ARG A 31 9.03 -4.94 -3.84
N ALA A 32 7.75 -5.08 -3.51
CA ALA A 32 7.13 -6.35 -3.11
C ALA A 32 6.88 -7.30 -4.30
N ARG A 33 6.86 -6.79 -5.55
CA ARG A 33 6.56 -7.58 -6.75
C ARG A 33 7.29 -8.93 -6.85
N PRO A 34 8.63 -9.03 -6.72
CA PRO A 34 9.32 -10.32 -6.79
C PRO A 34 8.85 -11.31 -5.71
N ALA A 35 8.69 -10.83 -4.46
CA ALA A 35 8.24 -11.66 -3.35
C ALA A 35 6.77 -12.10 -3.51
N ILE A 36 5.92 -11.22 -4.06
CA ILE A 36 4.54 -11.54 -4.39
C ILE A 36 4.52 -12.70 -5.39
N LEU A 37 5.29 -12.62 -6.48
CA LEU A 37 5.33 -13.66 -7.52
C LEU A 37 5.76 -15.02 -6.96
N THR A 38 6.66 -15.05 -5.98
CA THR A 38 7.07 -16.30 -5.32
C THR A 38 6.02 -16.86 -4.37
N GLN A 39 5.24 -16.01 -3.70
CA GLN A 39 4.28 -16.40 -2.65
C GLN A 39 2.81 -16.32 -3.09
N LEU A 40 2.55 -16.20 -4.40
CA LEU A 40 1.20 -16.06 -4.97
C LEU A 40 0.20 -17.13 -4.49
N TYR A 41 0.70 -18.34 -4.18
CA TYR A 41 -0.11 -19.49 -3.78
C TYR A 41 -0.20 -19.71 -2.27
N GLU A 42 0.59 -19.00 -1.45
CA GLU A 42 0.60 -19.22 0.01
C GLU A 42 -0.59 -18.55 0.70
N HIS A 43 -1.02 -17.39 0.20
CA HIS A 43 -2.11 -16.64 0.81
C HIS A 43 -3.07 -16.06 -0.23
N ALA A 44 -4.36 -16.36 -0.08
CA ALA A 44 -5.44 -15.74 -0.85
C ALA A 44 -5.50 -14.20 -0.73
N TYR A 45 -4.80 -13.63 0.26
CA TYR A 45 -4.64 -12.19 0.40
C TYR A 45 -3.66 -11.63 -0.65
N ILE A 46 -2.56 -12.33 -0.92
CA ILE A 46 -1.49 -11.95 -1.85
C ILE A 46 -1.99 -12.01 -3.30
N SER A 47 -2.86 -12.98 -3.61
CA SER A 47 -3.43 -13.15 -4.96
C SER A 47 -4.38 -12.02 -5.38
N CYS A 48 -4.78 -11.13 -4.47
CA CYS A 48 -5.70 -10.02 -4.76
C CYS A 48 -4.96 -8.68 -4.83
N GLY A 49 -4.80 -8.12 -6.03
CA GLY A 49 -4.14 -6.82 -6.23
C GLY A 49 -4.75 -5.65 -5.45
N ARG A 50 -6.08 -5.65 -5.21
CA ARG A 50 -6.75 -4.62 -4.39
C ARG A 50 -6.31 -4.69 -2.92
N ARG A 51 -6.14 -5.89 -2.41
CA ARG A 51 -5.70 -6.17 -1.03
C ARG A 51 -4.24 -5.81 -0.85
N MET A 52 -3.39 -6.15 -1.82
CA MET A 52 -1.99 -5.73 -1.84
C MET A 52 -1.82 -4.22 -1.91
N PHE A 53 -2.63 -3.54 -2.73
CA PHE A 53 -2.64 -2.07 -2.78
C PHE A 53 -3.10 -1.44 -1.46
N LEU A 54 -4.14 -2.00 -0.84
CA LEU A 54 -4.59 -1.55 0.47
C LEU A 54 -3.49 -1.71 1.52
N ALA A 55 -2.84 -2.88 1.59
CA ALA A 55 -1.78 -3.15 2.54
C ALA A 55 -0.58 -2.21 2.36
N SER A 56 -0.14 -1.98 1.11
CA SER A 56 0.95 -1.04 0.82
C SER A 56 0.59 0.39 1.23
N LEU A 57 -0.66 0.79 1.03
CA LEU A 57 -1.16 2.12 1.39
C LEU A 57 -1.24 2.31 2.91
N VAL A 58 -1.73 1.32 3.65
CA VAL A 58 -1.76 1.34 5.12
C VAL A 58 -0.35 1.55 5.67
N ILE A 59 0.61 0.76 5.17
CA ILE A 59 2.00 0.81 5.63
C ILE A 59 2.66 2.13 5.24
N ALA A 60 2.46 2.62 4.02
CA ALA A 60 2.98 3.91 3.59
C ALA A 60 2.41 5.06 4.42
N SER A 61 1.10 5.06 4.68
CA SER A 61 0.47 6.06 5.55
C SER A 61 1.05 6.03 6.94
N LYS A 62 1.27 4.83 7.51
CA LYS A 62 1.85 4.67 8.84
C LYS A 62 3.31 5.13 8.96
N PHE A 63 4.07 4.98 7.87
CA PHE A 63 5.49 5.31 7.85
C PHE A 63 5.75 6.80 7.55
N VAL A 64 4.96 7.40 6.65
CA VAL A 64 5.20 8.76 6.14
C VAL A 64 4.48 9.83 6.97
N GLN A 65 3.34 9.50 7.59
CA GLN A 65 2.53 10.50 8.31
C GLN A 65 2.77 10.42 9.81
N ASP A 66 2.91 11.57 10.48
CA ASP A 66 3.04 11.60 11.96
C ASP A 66 1.76 11.20 12.69
N LYS A 67 0.61 11.53 12.08
CA LYS A 67 -0.74 11.21 12.60
C LYS A 67 -1.40 10.19 11.69
N THR A 68 -1.32 8.93 12.09
CA THR A 68 -1.76 7.79 11.27
C THR A 68 -3.07 7.22 11.80
N TYR A 69 -3.88 6.68 10.89
CA TYR A 69 -5.10 5.98 11.29
C TYR A 69 -4.77 4.63 11.91
N ARG A 70 -5.46 4.29 13.01
CA ARG A 70 -5.41 2.95 13.60
C ARG A 70 -5.97 1.91 12.63
N ASN A 71 -5.55 0.65 12.76
CA ASN A 71 -6.06 -0.45 11.92
C ASN A 71 -7.58 -0.61 11.99
N SER A 72 -8.21 -0.24 13.11
CA SER A 72 -9.67 -0.22 13.23
C SER A 72 -10.36 0.83 12.36
N ALA A 73 -9.69 1.96 12.08
CA ALA A 73 -10.20 2.95 11.14
C ALA A 73 -9.98 2.50 9.69
N TRP A 74 -8.83 1.91 9.38
CA TRP A 74 -8.57 1.30 8.07
C TRP A 74 -9.55 0.17 7.73
N ALA A 75 -9.90 -0.66 8.72
CA ALA A 75 -10.94 -1.69 8.59
C ALA A 75 -12.29 -1.09 8.17
N LYS A 76 -12.70 0.03 8.79
CA LYS A 76 -13.93 0.75 8.42
C LYS A 76 -13.87 1.35 7.02
N ILE A 77 -12.71 1.89 6.61
CA ILE A 77 -12.52 2.47 5.27
C ILE A 77 -12.57 1.38 4.19
N ALA A 78 -11.91 0.25 4.44
CA ALA A 78 -11.84 -0.87 3.50
C ALA A 78 -13.10 -1.76 3.49
N GLY A 79 -13.95 -1.66 4.52
CA GLY A 79 -15.09 -2.57 4.72
C GLY A 79 -14.66 -4.00 5.04
N LEU A 80 -13.50 -4.17 5.68
CA LEU A 80 -12.91 -5.47 6.03
C LEU A 80 -12.82 -5.62 7.55
N PRO A 81 -12.80 -6.86 8.08
CA PRO A 81 -12.59 -7.07 9.50
C PRO A 81 -11.18 -6.61 9.91
N VAL A 82 -11.04 -6.12 11.14
CA VAL A 82 -9.77 -5.60 11.66
C VAL A 82 -8.68 -6.68 11.65
N SER A 83 -9.05 -7.94 11.89
CA SER A 83 -8.16 -9.09 11.82
C SER A 83 -7.55 -9.24 10.42
N GLU A 84 -8.32 -9.04 9.35
CA GLU A 84 -7.80 -9.09 7.98
C GLU A 84 -6.82 -7.94 7.71
N ILE A 85 -7.10 -6.72 8.19
CA ILE A 85 -6.17 -5.59 8.03
C ILE A 85 -4.86 -5.83 8.81
N ASN A 86 -4.95 -6.38 10.02
CA ASN A 86 -3.77 -6.73 10.81
C ASN A 86 -2.94 -7.83 10.12
N ALA A 87 -3.59 -8.86 9.59
CA ALA A 87 -2.92 -9.94 8.86
C ALA A 87 -2.27 -9.41 7.58
N ALA A 88 -3.00 -8.59 6.82
CA ALA A 88 -2.51 -7.93 5.61
C ALA A 88 -1.24 -7.12 5.84
N GLU A 89 -1.23 -6.33 6.92
CA GLU A 89 -0.08 -5.52 7.30
C GLU A 89 1.13 -6.40 7.61
N ARG A 90 0.97 -7.48 8.37
CA ARG A 90 2.07 -8.40 8.69
C ARG A 90 2.62 -9.09 7.44
N ILE A 91 1.74 -9.67 6.62
CA ILE A 91 2.12 -10.33 5.37
C ILE A 91 2.88 -9.37 4.46
N PHE A 92 2.38 -8.13 4.31
CA PHE A 92 3.04 -7.15 3.45
C PHE A 92 4.40 -6.72 4.00
N LEU A 93 4.54 -6.53 5.32
CA LEU A 93 5.82 -6.21 5.95
C LEU A 93 6.85 -7.33 5.76
N GLU A 94 6.43 -8.59 5.87
CA GLU A 94 7.26 -9.76 5.60
C GLU A 94 7.67 -9.81 4.12
N LEU A 95 6.76 -9.52 3.19
CA LEU A 95 7.05 -9.47 1.74
C LEU A 95 8.11 -8.43 1.35
N ILE A 96 8.16 -7.30 2.06
CA ILE A 96 9.19 -6.26 1.85
C ILE A 96 10.36 -6.38 2.83
N ASP A 97 10.39 -7.44 3.65
CA ASP A 97 11.46 -7.71 4.61
C ASP A 97 11.71 -6.50 5.54
N TYR A 98 10.63 -5.85 5.97
CA TYR A 98 10.62 -4.65 6.81
C TYR A 98 11.45 -3.46 6.28
N ARG A 99 11.88 -3.49 5.01
CA ARG A 99 12.64 -2.42 4.36
C ARG A 99 11.69 -1.30 3.93
N LEU A 100 11.27 -0.50 4.89
CA LEU A 100 10.40 0.66 4.71
C LEU A 100 11.18 1.92 4.32
N TYR A 101 12.41 2.05 4.82
CA TYR A 101 13.22 3.23 4.52
C TYR A 101 13.52 3.34 3.02
N ILE A 102 13.37 4.55 2.49
CA ILE A 102 13.72 4.94 1.13
C ILE A 102 14.66 6.13 1.27
N ALA A 103 15.87 6.00 0.72
CA ALA A 103 16.81 7.11 0.68
C ALA A 103 16.25 8.24 -0.20
N GLN A 104 16.46 9.49 0.21
CA GLN A 104 16.03 10.67 -0.56
C GLN A 104 16.41 10.60 -2.06
N PRO A 105 17.66 10.30 -2.48
CA PRO A 105 17.99 10.24 -3.91
C PRO A 105 17.18 9.18 -4.67
N THR A 106 16.90 8.04 -4.04
CA THR A 106 16.07 6.98 -4.63
C THR A 106 14.61 7.42 -4.76
N PHE A 107 14.09 8.15 -3.77
CA PHE A 107 12.73 8.67 -3.80
C PHE A 107 12.56 9.75 -4.88
N GLU A 108 13.53 10.66 -5.03
CA GLU A 108 13.52 11.68 -6.08
C GLU A 108 13.58 11.06 -7.48
N GLN A 109 14.43 10.06 -7.69
CA GLN A 109 14.48 9.32 -8.95
C GLN A 109 13.14 8.64 -9.26
N TRP A 110 12.52 8.00 -8.25
CA TRP A 110 11.20 7.38 -8.40
C TRP A 110 10.12 8.41 -8.74
N HIS A 111 10.12 9.56 -8.05
CA HIS A 111 9.21 10.66 -8.30
C HIS A 111 9.33 11.16 -9.75
N HIS A 112 10.56 11.35 -10.24
CA HIS A 112 10.79 11.78 -11.62
C HIS A 112 10.28 10.74 -12.63
N LEU A 113 10.58 9.45 -12.43
CA LEU A 113 10.09 8.37 -13.29
C LEU A 113 8.56 8.31 -13.36
N LEU A 114 7.88 8.53 -12.23
CA LEU A 114 6.42 8.57 -12.18
C LEU A 114 5.86 9.77 -12.94
N HIS A 115 6.44 10.95 -12.78
CA HIS A 115 6.00 12.15 -13.49
C HIS A 115 6.13 11.98 -15.00
N LEU A 116 7.24 11.41 -15.49
CA LEU A 116 7.46 11.13 -16.91
C LEU A 116 6.46 10.13 -17.53
N HIS A 117 5.85 9.25 -16.73
CA HIS A 117 4.87 8.27 -17.23
C HIS A 117 3.41 8.77 -17.17
N VAL A 118 3.15 9.89 -16.50
CA VAL A 118 1.80 10.44 -16.30
C VAL A 118 1.50 11.58 -17.29
N GLU A 119 2.53 12.23 -17.83
CA GLU A 119 2.44 13.16 -18.97
C GLU A 119 2.40 12.40 -20.31
#